data_AF-A0A3N7CD91-F1
#
_entry.id   AF-A0A3N7CD91-F1
#
_cell.length_a   1.000
_cell.length_b   1.000
_cell.length_c   1.000
_cell.angle_alpha   90.00
_cell.angle_beta   90.00
_cell.angle_gamma   90.00
#
_symmetry.space_group_name_H-M   'P 1'
#
loop_
_entity.id
_entity.type
_entity.pdbx_description
1 polymer ?
#
loop_
_entity_poly.entity_id
_entity_poly.type
_entity_poly.pdbx_seq_one_letter_code
_entity_poly.pdbx_strand_id
1 'polypeptide(L)'
;MSTSDTQDYSTGRLHYVDRAGRSFVAYCVELQQEFAPNFLGFQTYTPGSFSGSQASALQGLFSTSYAGLSNAFQQAAFQTAVWEITHESAGTPYSVAANQGSFFFSGLTGSLAQDDAAFVNQVHSYLNAAVDYQGADLYTISRLSNANFQDLVVATAVPEPTSLAMLLGGLAALGFVARRRRPD
;
A
#
# COMPACT_ATOMS: atom_id res chain seq x y z
N MET A 1 -7.75 -2.13 -17.02
CA MET A 1 -8.65 -2.51 -15.91
C MET A 1 -9.78 -1.49 -15.87
N SER A 2 -11.05 -1.91 -15.77
CA SER A 2 -12.18 -0.97 -15.74
C SER A 2 -12.85 -1.01 -14.36
N THR A 3 -12.92 0.13 -13.67
CA THR A 3 -13.21 0.24 -12.23
C THR A 3 -14.12 1.41 -11.88
N SER A 4 -14.86 1.33 -10.77
CA SER A 4 -15.69 2.43 -10.24
C SER A 4 -15.54 2.50 -8.71
N ASP A 5 -15.44 3.71 -8.17
CA ASP A 5 -15.39 3.98 -6.72
C ASP A 5 -16.70 3.57 -6.04
N THR A 6 -16.66 3.11 -4.79
CA THR A 6 -17.85 2.65 -4.05
C THR A 6 -18.38 3.65 -3.00
N GLN A 7 -17.95 4.92 -3.03
CA GLN A 7 -18.31 6.00 -2.08
C GLN A 7 -17.83 5.83 -0.63
N ASP A 8 -17.12 4.75 -0.30
CA ASP A 8 -16.49 4.55 1.00
C ASP A 8 -15.11 5.22 1.03
N TYR A 9 -15.07 6.55 1.10
CA TYR A 9 -13.81 7.28 1.35
C TYR A 9 -13.53 7.32 2.85
N SER A 10 -12.47 6.62 3.26
CA SER A 10 -11.90 6.72 4.60
C SER A 10 -10.55 7.39 4.47
N THR A 11 -10.48 8.71 4.69
CA THR A 11 -9.27 9.56 4.69
C THR A 11 -8.03 8.92 4.05
N GLY A 12 -8.01 8.87 2.71
CA GLY A 12 -6.89 8.37 1.91
C GLY A 12 -7.00 6.93 1.39
N ARG A 13 -7.97 6.13 1.86
CA ARG A 13 -8.25 4.78 1.32
C ARG A 13 -9.48 4.80 0.43
N LEU A 14 -9.31 4.42 -0.84
CA LEU A 14 -10.39 4.34 -1.83
C LEU A 14 -10.80 2.89 -2.08
N HIS A 15 -12.11 2.65 -2.18
CA HIS A 15 -12.67 1.33 -2.44
C HIS A 15 -13.23 1.30 -3.86
N TYR A 16 -12.75 0.34 -4.66
CA TYR A 16 -13.17 0.19 -6.05
C TYR A 16 -13.73 -1.21 -6.30
N VAL A 17 -14.59 -1.30 -7.31
CA VAL A 17 -15.02 -2.57 -7.89
C VAL A 17 -14.68 -2.59 -9.38
N ASP A 18 -14.26 -3.74 -9.89
CA ASP A 18 -14.06 -3.94 -11.33
C ASP A 18 -15.28 -4.56 -12.03
N ARG A 19 -15.24 -4.64 -13.37
CA ARG A 19 -16.34 -5.21 -14.16
C ARG A 19 -16.62 -6.69 -13.91
N ALA A 20 -15.70 -7.41 -13.28
CA ALA A 20 -15.91 -8.79 -12.86
C ALA A 20 -16.50 -8.88 -11.44
N GLY A 21 -16.82 -7.74 -10.81
CA GLY A 21 -17.38 -7.68 -9.46
C GLY A 21 -16.32 -7.85 -8.36
N ARG A 22 -15.02 -7.77 -8.69
CA ARG A 22 -13.95 -7.90 -7.70
C ARG A 22 -13.69 -6.55 -7.04
N SER A 23 -13.78 -6.52 -5.72
CA SER A 23 -13.45 -5.34 -4.92
C SER A 23 -11.96 -5.28 -4.61
N PHE A 24 -11.41 -4.08 -4.60
CA PHE A 24 -10.03 -3.83 -4.20
C PHE A 24 -9.89 -2.44 -3.59
N VAL A 25 -8.84 -2.28 -2.79
CA VAL A 25 -8.46 -1.00 -2.20
C VAL A 25 -7.38 -0.35 -3.06
N ALA A 26 -7.49 0.97 -3.23
CA ALA A 26 -6.53 1.79 -3.93
C ALA A 26 -6.15 3.02 -3.10
N TYR A 27 -4.94 3.53 -3.35
CA TYR A 27 -4.47 4.81 -2.82
C TYR A 27 -4.08 5.73 -3.97
N CYS A 28 -4.26 7.02 -3.76
CA CYS A 28 -4.00 8.08 -4.72
C CYS A 28 -2.50 8.21 -4.96
N VAL A 29 -2.05 8.30 -6.22
CA VAL A 29 -0.66 8.58 -6.57
C VAL A 29 -0.42 10.07 -6.78
N GLU A 30 -1.35 10.79 -7.39
CA GLU A 30 -1.21 12.21 -7.70
C GLU A 30 -2.06 13.11 -6.81
N LEU A 31 -1.54 14.31 -6.50
CA LEU A 31 -2.22 15.33 -5.70
C LEU A 31 -3.10 16.27 -6.54
N GLN A 32 -2.79 16.42 -7.83
CA GLN A 32 -3.37 17.46 -8.68
C GLN A 32 -4.60 17.00 -9.47
N GLN A 33 -4.83 15.69 -9.56
CA GLN A 33 -5.96 15.12 -10.27
C GLN A 33 -6.98 14.54 -9.29
N GLU A 34 -8.26 14.72 -9.62
CA GLU A 34 -9.35 14.15 -8.85
C GLU A 34 -9.48 12.64 -9.13
N PHE A 35 -10.01 11.90 -8.16
CA PHE A 35 -10.41 10.51 -8.37
C PHE A 35 -11.67 10.46 -9.23
N ALA A 36 -11.90 9.34 -9.91
CA ALA A 36 -13.13 9.12 -10.66
C ALA A 36 -14.31 8.85 -9.71
N PRO A 37 -15.27 9.78 -9.56
CA PRO A 37 -16.43 9.55 -8.72
C PRO A 37 -17.38 8.51 -9.35
N ASN A 38 -18.09 7.76 -8.49
CA ASN A 38 -18.99 6.69 -8.90
C ASN A 38 -20.02 7.10 -9.98
N PHE A 39 -20.55 8.33 -9.92
CA PHE A 39 -21.59 8.79 -10.85
C PHE A 39 -21.13 8.86 -12.32
N LEU A 40 -19.82 8.88 -12.57
CA LEU A 40 -19.25 8.78 -13.92
C LEU A 40 -19.18 7.33 -14.43
N GLY A 41 -19.56 6.35 -13.60
CA GLY A 41 -19.54 4.93 -13.92
C GLY A 41 -18.13 4.34 -13.95
N PHE A 42 -17.98 3.22 -14.66
CA PHE A 42 -16.72 2.51 -14.78
C PHE A 42 -15.71 3.28 -15.66
N GLN A 43 -14.58 3.67 -15.08
CA GLN A 43 -13.44 4.26 -15.80
C GLN A 43 -12.42 3.20 -16.18
N THR A 44 -11.67 3.44 -17.26
CA THR A 44 -10.62 2.52 -17.70
C THR A 44 -9.25 3.04 -17.27
N TYR A 45 -8.56 2.23 -16.47
CA TYR A 45 -7.18 2.43 -16.08
C TYR A 45 -6.24 1.48 -16.83
N THR A 46 -5.06 1.95 -17.17
CA THR A 46 -3.97 1.17 -17.76
C THR A 46 -3.10 0.60 -16.63
N PRO A 47 -3.04 -0.73 -16.44
CA PRO A 47 -2.15 -1.34 -15.47
C PRO A 47 -0.69 -1.13 -15.86
N GLY A 48 0.15 -0.89 -14.87
CA GLY A 48 1.60 -0.76 -14.99
C GLY A 48 2.27 -1.03 -13.66
N SER A 49 3.57 -0.71 -13.60
CA SER A 49 4.40 -0.93 -12.42
C SER A 49 5.14 0.35 -12.05
N PHE A 50 5.43 0.50 -10.76
CA PHE A 50 6.43 1.45 -10.29
C PHE A 50 7.83 0.92 -10.62
N SER A 51 8.84 1.79 -10.60
CA SER A 51 10.23 1.39 -10.85
C SER A 51 11.21 2.08 -9.90
N GLY A 52 12.47 1.60 -9.88
CA GLY A 52 13.55 2.21 -9.11
C GLY A 52 13.28 2.25 -7.61
N SER A 53 13.73 3.33 -6.96
CA SER A 53 13.57 3.54 -5.52
C SER A 53 12.10 3.61 -5.08
N GLN A 54 11.21 4.13 -5.93
CA GLN A 54 9.78 4.21 -5.63
C GLN A 54 9.16 2.82 -5.49
N ALA A 55 9.49 1.90 -6.39
CA ALA A 55 9.00 0.52 -6.31
C ALA A 55 9.44 -0.15 -4.99
N SER A 56 10.71 -0.04 -4.64
CA SER A 56 11.25 -0.62 -3.41
C SER A 56 10.63 0.00 -2.15
N ALA A 57 10.48 1.32 -2.11
CA ALA A 57 9.89 2.02 -0.98
C ALA A 57 8.39 1.72 -0.84
N LEU A 58 7.62 1.69 -1.93
CA LEU A 58 6.21 1.26 -1.89
C LEU A 58 6.11 -0.19 -1.42
N GLN A 59 6.97 -1.08 -1.91
CA GLN A 59 6.99 -2.47 -1.47
C GLN A 59 7.20 -2.57 0.05
N GLY A 60 8.20 -1.87 0.59
CA GLY A 60 8.46 -1.82 2.02
C GLY A 60 7.31 -1.20 2.82
N LEU A 61 6.73 -0.10 2.33
CA LEU A 61 5.60 0.57 2.97
C LEU A 61 4.40 -0.37 3.11
N PHE A 62 4.03 -1.04 2.02
CA PHE A 62 2.90 -1.97 2.04
C PHE A 62 3.21 -3.23 2.85
N SER A 63 4.41 -3.80 2.74
CA SER A 63 4.80 -4.98 3.51
C SER A 63 4.87 -4.72 5.02
N THR A 64 5.16 -3.50 5.46
CA THR A 64 5.31 -3.19 6.90
C THR A 64 4.04 -2.64 7.55
N SER A 65 3.29 -1.80 6.83
CA SER A 65 2.31 -0.92 7.47
C SER A 65 0.88 -1.17 7.01
N TYR A 66 0.66 -1.69 5.80
CA TYR A 66 -0.67 -1.75 5.18
C TYR A 66 -1.68 -2.60 5.96
N ALA A 67 -1.28 -3.78 6.45
CA ALA A 67 -2.17 -4.68 7.19
C ALA A 67 -2.60 -4.12 8.56
N GLY A 68 -1.83 -3.19 9.13
CA GLY A 68 -2.05 -2.64 10.47
C GLY A 68 -2.93 -1.38 10.52
N LEU A 69 -3.36 -0.87 9.37
CA LEU A 69 -4.14 0.38 9.29
C LEU A 69 -5.56 0.18 9.84
N SER A 70 -5.83 0.81 10.98
CA SER A 70 -7.06 0.56 11.75
C SER A 70 -7.98 1.77 11.89
N ASN A 71 -7.47 2.99 11.71
CA ASN A 71 -8.22 4.22 11.91
C ASN A 71 -7.89 5.30 10.87
N ALA A 72 -8.71 6.36 10.83
CA ALA A 72 -8.62 7.45 9.86
C ALA A 72 -7.25 8.15 9.89
N PHE A 73 -6.70 8.39 11.08
CA PHE A 73 -5.39 9.04 11.26
C PHE A 73 -4.27 8.21 10.63
N GLN A 74 -4.25 6.89 10.89
CA GLN A 74 -3.28 5.97 10.29
C GLN A 74 -3.43 5.89 8.77
N GLN A 75 -4.66 5.83 8.25
CA GLN A 75 -4.92 5.76 6.81
C GLN A 75 -4.49 7.05 6.09
N ALA A 76 -4.73 8.22 6.71
CA ALA A 76 -4.30 9.51 6.17
C ALA A 76 -2.78 9.64 6.18
N ALA A 77 -2.12 9.19 7.26
CA ALA A 77 -0.67 9.18 7.33
C ALA A 77 -0.05 8.21 6.30
N PHE A 78 -0.67 7.05 6.09
CA PHE A 78 -0.25 6.09 5.07
C PHE A 78 -0.39 6.64 3.65
N GLN A 79 -1.52 7.26 3.32
CA GLN A 79 -1.72 7.95 2.04
C GLN A 79 -0.70 9.09 1.84
N THR A 80 -0.36 9.81 2.91
CA THR A 80 0.66 10.86 2.87
C THR A 80 2.05 10.28 2.59
N ALA A 81 2.38 9.11 3.16
CA ALA A 81 3.61 8.39 2.84
C ALA A 81 3.64 7.90 1.39
N VAL A 82 2.50 7.47 0.82
CA VAL A 82 2.40 7.14 -0.61
C VAL A 82 2.71 8.36 -1.48
N TRP A 83 2.16 9.54 -1.15
CA TRP A 83 2.44 10.77 -1.90
C TRP A 83 3.90 11.18 -1.81
N GLU A 84 4.49 11.13 -0.62
CA GLU A 84 5.92 11.37 -0.42
C GLU A 84 6.76 10.46 -1.32
N ILE A 85 6.53 9.14 -1.27
CA ILE A 85 7.32 8.20 -2.08
C ILE A 85 7.17 8.44 -3.59
N THR A 86 5.96 8.79 -4.03
CA THR A 86 5.64 8.92 -5.46
C THR A 86 6.02 10.26 -6.07
N HIS A 87 6.18 11.31 -5.26
CA HIS A 87 6.56 12.64 -5.72
C HIS A 87 8.00 13.02 -5.37
N GLU A 88 8.69 12.27 -4.51
CA GLU A 88 10.07 12.58 -4.17
C GLU A 88 11.03 12.23 -5.31
N SER A 89 12.07 13.06 -5.44
CA SER A 89 13.14 12.86 -6.41
C SER A 89 14.03 11.69 -6.02
N ALA A 90 14.50 10.93 -7.02
CA ALA A 90 15.41 9.82 -6.79
C ALA A 90 16.68 10.29 -6.07
N GLY A 91 17.01 9.63 -4.94
CA GLY A 91 18.19 9.94 -4.13
C GLY A 91 17.95 10.95 -3.01
N THR A 92 16.78 11.58 -2.92
CA THR A 92 16.39 12.38 -1.75
C THR A 92 15.84 11.47 -0.65
N PRO A 93 16.25 11.64 0.63
CA PRO A 93 15.61 10.96 1.74
C PRO A 93 14.15 11.36 1.88
N TYR A 94 13.26 10.40 2.14
CA TYR A 94 11.84 10.70 2.29
C TYR A 94 11.56 11.52 3.57
N SER A 95 10.88 12.64 3.42
CA SER A 95 10.46 13.47 4.54
C SER A 95 9.37 14.46 4.14
N VAL A 96 8.27 14.42 4.89
CA VAL A 96 7.18 15.39 4.74
C VAL A 96 7.39 16.70 5.52
N ALA A 97 8.58 16.92 6.07
CA ALA A 97 8.92 18.17 6.73
C ALA A 97 9.18 19.28 5.70
N ALA A 98 8.81 20.52 6.05
CA ALA A 98 9.00 21.66 5.15
C ALA A 98 10.46 21.81 4.69
N ASN A 99 10.65 22.02 3.40
CA ASN A 99 11.94 22.21 2.72
C ASN A 99 12.89 20.99 2.70
N GLN A 100 12.42 19.79 3.02
CA GLN A 100 13.25 18.57 3.01
C GLN A 100 13.08 17.70 1.75
N GLY A 101 12.22 18.12 0.81
CA GLY A 101 11.83 17.32 -0.33
C GLY A 101 10.92 18.06 -1.30
N SER A 102 10.38 17.31 -2.24
CA SER A 102 9.47 17.80 -3.30
C SER A 102 8.02 17.93 -2.82
N PHE A 103 7.70 17.22 -1.73
CA PHE A 103 6.41 17.22 -1.06
C PHE A 103 6.59 17.57 0.42
N PHE A 104 5.63 18.26 1.02
CA PHE A 104 5.62 18.52 2.45
C PHE A 104 4.21 18.61 3.01
N PHE A 105 4.09 18.28 4.29
CA PHE A 105 2.88 18.45 5.07
C PHE A 105 2.81 19.86 5.65
N SER A 106 1.69 20.56 5.42
CA SER A 106 1.49 21.96 5.82
C SER A 106 0.58 22.17 7.05
N GLY A 107 0.13 21.08 7.68
CA GLY A 107 -0.73 21.09 8.87
C GLY A 107 -2.12 20.50 8.61
N LEU A 108 -2.76 19.99 9.68
CA LEU A 108 -4.15 19.57 9.65
C LEU A 108 -5.03 20.83 9.82
N THR A 109 -6.18 20.87 9.14
CA THR A 109 -7.09 22.01 9.29
C THR A 109 -7.74 21.99 10.68
N GLY A 110 -7.57 23.06 11.45
CA GLY A 110 -8.19 23.21 12.78
C GLY A 110 -7.55 22.39 13.89
N SER A 111 -6.34 21.86 13.68
CA SER A 111 -5.58 21.11 14.68
C SER A 111 -4.71 22.00 15.56
N LEU A 112 -4.19 21.43 16.64
CA LEU A 112 -3.11 22.02 17.42
C LEU A 112 -1.75 21.60 16.84
N ALA A 113 -0.70 22.38 17.11
CA ALA A 113 0.66 22.08 16.64
C ALA A 113 1.17 20.69 17.08
N GLN A 114 0.69 20.19 18.23
CA GLN A 114 1.00 18.86 18.73
C GLN A 114 0.39 17.75 17.87
N ASP A 115 -0.80 17.96 17.33
CA ASP A 115 -1.47 16.99 16.45
C ASP A 115 -0.75 16.91 15.10
N ASP A 116 -0.33 18.06 14.58
CA ASP A 116 0.49 18.15 13.37
C ASP A 116 1.83 17.42 13.56
N ALA A 117 2.50 17.63 14.70
CA ALA A 117 3.73 16.92 15.02
C ALA A 117 3.51 15.41 15.16
N ALA A 118 2.41 14.98 15.79
CA ALA A 118 2.06 13.57 15.89
C ALA A 118 1.80 12.96 14.50
N PHE A 119 1.13 13.70 13.60
CA PHE A 119 0.87 13.27 12.23
C PHE A 119 2.16 13.11 11.43
N VAL A 120 3.03 14.12 11.45
CA VAL A 120 4.35 14.06 10.79
C VAL A 120 5.17 12.88 11.30
N ASN A 121 5.21 12.67 12.62
CA ASN A 121 5.91 11.53 13.22
C ASN A 121 5.33 10.18 12.76
N GLN A 122 4.01 10.07 12.62
CA GLN A 122 3.37 8.86 12.12
C GLN A 122 3.75 8.58 10.65
N VAL A 123 3.77 9.61 9.81
CA VAL A 123 4.19 9.51 8.42
C VAL A 123 5.66 9.09 8.33
N HIS A 124 6.56 9.76 9.06
CA HIS A 124 7.98 9.40 9.09
C HIS A 124 8.22 7.99 9.62
N SER A 125 7.43 7.52 10.60
CA SER A 125 7.51 6.13 11.07
C SER A 125 7.21 5.13 9.94
N TYR A 126 6.23 5.41 9.09
CA TYR A 126 5.92 4.56 7.94
C TYR A 126 7.00 4.62 6.86
N LEU A 127 7.52 5.81 6.57
CA LEU A 127 8.59 6.01 5.59
C LEU A 127 9.88 5.32 6.02
N ASN A 128 10.27 5.44 7.29
CA ASN A 128 11.45 4.77 7.84
C ASN A 128 11.29 3.24 7.79
N ALA A 129 10.15 2.71 8.22
CA ALA A 129 9.87 1.28 8.13
C ALA A 129 9.90 0.78 6.68
N ALA A 130 9.44 1.60 5.73
CA ALA A 130 9.45 1.27 4.31
C ALA A 130 10.87 1.14 3.75
N VAL A 131 11.77 2.09 4.05
CA VAL A 131 13.15 2.06 3.54
C VAL A 131 14.02 1.02 4.25
N ASP A 132 13.75 0.75 5.53
CA ASP A 132 14.47 -0.25 6.32
C ASP A 132 14.01 -1.68 6.04
N TYR A 133 12.94 -1.87 5.26
CA TYR A 133 12.39 -3.19 4.96
C TYR A 133 13.33 -4.03 4.09
N GLN A 134 13.76 -5.17 4.63
CA GLN A 134 14.60 -6.15 3.93
C GLN A 134 13.93 -7.53 3.83
N GLY A 135 12.62 -7.61 4.11
CA GLY A 135 11.85 -8.85 4.08
C GLY A 135 11.40 -9.24 2.66
N ALA A 136 10.68 -10.36 2.57
CA ALA A 136 10.08 -10.81 1.32
C ALA A 136 8.82 -10.01 0.97
N ASP A 137 8.57 -9.80 -0.32
CA ASP A 137 7.38 -9.09 -0.78
C ASP A 137 6.09 -9.79 -0.30
N LEU A 138 5.33 -9.10 0.57
CA LEU A 138 4.04 -9.60 1.07
C LEU A 138 2.88 -9.21 0.16
N TYR A 139 3.10 -8.23 -0.73
CA TYR A 139 2.12 -7.70 -1.66
C TYR A 139 2.74 -7.50 -3.02
N THR A 140 2.00 -7.80 -4.08
CA THR A 140 2.29 -7.31 -5.43
C THR A 140 1.71 -5.91 -5.56
N ILE A 141 2.57 -4.93 -5.78
CA ILE A 141 2.22 -3.52 -5.95
C ILE A 141 2.07 -3.19 -7.43
N SER A 142 0.92 -2.63 -7.81
CA SER A 142 0.60 -2.26 -9.19
C SER A 142 0.17 -0.81 -9.29
N ARG A 143 0.52 -0.16 -10.40
CA ARG A 143 0.05 1.17 -10.77
C ARG A 143 -1.15 1.03 -11.71
N LEU A 144 -2.21 1.79 -11.47
CA LEU A 144 -3.33 1.92 -12.38
C LEU A 144 -3.35 3.36 -12.89
N SER A 145 -3.17 3.55 -14.19
CA SER A 145 -2.96 4.89 -14.77
C SER A 145 -4.17 5.36 -15.59
N ASN A 146 -4.54 6.64 -15.54
CA ASN A 146 -5.62 7.24 -16.30
C ASN A 146 -5.24 8.66 -16.73
N ALA A 147 -5.71 9.09 -17.91
CA ALA A 147 -5.35 10.42 -18.45
C ALA A 147 -6.14 11.57 -17.82
N ASN A 148 -7.33 11.29 -17.28
CA ASN A 148 -8.31 12.28 -16.83
C ASN A 148 -8.51 12.27 -15.30
N PHE A 149 -8.14 11.18 -14.64
CA PHE A 149 -8.28 10.98 -13.21
C PHE A 149 -6.94 10.54 -12.64
N GLN A 150 -6.72 10.81 -11.37
CA GLN A 150 -5.48 10.44 -10.69
C GLN A 150 -5.12 8.97 -10.89
N ASP A 151 -3.83 8.73 -10.97
CA ASP A 151 -3.28 7.38 -10.96
C ASP A 151 -3.37 6.79 -9.56
N LEU A 152 -3.44 5.46 -9.50
CA LEU A 152 -3.69 4.72 -8.28
C LEU A 152 -2.58 3.70 -8.03
N VAL A 153 -2.26 3.46 -6.77
CA VAL A 153 -1.50 2.29 -6.33
C VAL A 153 -2.46 1.26 -5.72
N VAL A 154 -2.29 0.01 -6.12
CA VAL A 154 -3.08 -1.13 -5.65
C VAL A 154 -2.14 -2.21 -5.15
N ALA A 155 -2.49 -2.83 -4.03
CA ALA A 155 -1.77 -3.94 -3.45
C ALA A 155 -2.63 -5.21 -3.47
N THR A 156 -2.04 -6.31 -3.93
CA THR A 156 -2.65 -7.64 -3.87
C THR A 156 -1.74 -8.54 -3.05
N ALA A 157 -2.29 -9.24 -2.06
CA ALA A 157 -1.49 -10.11 -1.20
C ALA A 157 -0.77 -11.17 -2.05
N VAL A 158 0.53 -11.33 -1.85
CA VAL A 158 1.28 -12.44 -2.43
C VAL A 158 0.83 -13.71 -1.69
N PRO A 159 0.32 -14.74 -2.39
CA PRO A 159 -0.05 -15.99 -1.74
C PRO A 159 1.15 -16.55 -0.96
N GLU A 160 0.93 -16.93 0.30
CA GLU A 160 2.00 -17.54 1.10
C GLU A 160 2.61 -18.71 0.31
N PRO A 161 3.95 -18.78 0.26
CA PRO A 161 4.60 -19.73 -0.62
C PRO A 161 4.27 -21.15 -0.16
N THR A 162 4.05 -22.03 -1.15
CA THR A 162 3.77 -23.46 -1.00
C THR A 162 4.82 -24.19 -0.15
N SER A 163 5.95 -23.56 0.19
CA SER A 163 6.93 -24.04 1.16
C SER A 163 6.32 -24.37 2.51
N LEU A 164 5.31 -23.65 3.00
CA LEU A 164 4.63 -24.04 4.25
C LEU A 164 3.82 -25.33 4.05
N ALA A 165 3.10 -25.45 2.93
CA ALA A 165 2.38 -26.66 2.58
C ALA A 165 3.33 -27.86 2.32
N MET A 166 4.52 -27.62 1.76
CA MET A 166 5.57 -28.62 1.55
C MET A 166 6.24 -29.01 2.87
N LEU A 167 6.47 -28.06 3.77
CA LEU A 167 6.97 -28.34 5.12
C LEU A 167 5.98 -29.22 5.87
N LEU A 168 4.71 -28.81 5.93
CA LEU A 168 3.63 -29.60 6.55
C LEU A 168 3.45 -30.95 5.86
N GLY A 169 3.51 -31.00 4.53
CA GLY A 169 3.47 -32.24 3.75
C GLY A 169 4.64 -33.17 4.05
N GLY A 170 5.85 -32.63 4.18
CA GLY A 170 7.05 -33.36 4.57
C GLY A 170 6.96 -33.90 6.00
N LEU A 171 6.53 -33.09 6.95
CA LEU A 171 6.27 -33.51 8.34
C LEU A 171 5.18 -34.59 8.42
N ALA A 172 4.11 -34.47 7.66
CA ALA A 172 3.05 -35.47 7.58
C ALA A 172 3.56 -36.80 7.00
N ALA A 173 4.37 -36.74 5.94
CA ALA A 173 4.99 -37.92 5.34
C ALA A 173 5.95 -38.62 6.33
N LEU A 174 6.80 -37.86 7.02
CA LEU A 174 7.71 -38.40 8.05
C LEU A 174 6.94 -39.00 9.22
N GLY A 175 5.88 -38.34 9.70
CA GLY A 175 5.01 -38.86 10.76
C GLY A 175 4.31 -40.16 10.35
N PHE A 176 3.85 -40.26 9.10
CA PHE A 176 3.26 -41.48 8.56
C PHE A 176 4.26 -42.63 8.48
N VAL A 177 5.49 -42.36 8.00
CA VAL A 177 6.57 -43.37 7.95
C VAL A 177 6.98 -43.81 9.36
N ALA A 178 7.12 -42.88 10.30
CA ALA A 178 7.46 -43.20 11.70
C ALA A 178 6.39 -44.06 12.39
N ARG A 179 5.10 -43.82 12.11
CA ARG A 179 4.00 -44.65 12.62
C ARG A 179 4.06 -46.09 12.12
N ARG A 180 4.50 -46.32 10.88
CA ARG A 180 4.61 -47.68 10.30
C ARG A 180 5.83 -48.46 10.81
N ARG A 181 6.79 -47.79 11.45
CA ARG A 181 8.03 -48.41 11.96
C ARG A 181 7.99 -48.75 13.44
N ARG A 182 6.87 -48.55 14.15
CA ARG A 182 6.71 -49.07 15.51
C ARG A 182 6.51 -50.60 15.42
N PRO A 183 7.45 -51.41 15.92
CA PRO A 183 7.21 -52.84 16.13
C PRO A 183 6.30 -52.99 17.36
N ASP A 184 5.40 -53.97 17.32
CA ASP A 184 4.74 -54.47 18.54
C ASP A 184 5.77 -55.10 19.50
#